data_AF-A0A7S2L7W8-F1
#
_entry.id   AF-A0A7S2L7W8-F1
#
_cell.length_a   1.000
_cell.length_b   1.000
_cell.length_c   1.000
_cell.angle_alpha   90.00
_cell.angle_beta   90.00
_cell.angle_gamma   90.00
#
_symmetry.space_group_name_H-M   'P 1'
#
loop_
_entity.id
_entity.type
_entity.pdbx_description
1 polymer ?
#
loop_
_entity_poly.entity_id
_entity_poly.type
_entity_poly.pdbx_seq_one_letter_code
_entity_poly.pdbx_strand_id
1 'polypeptide(L)'
;AGLEPEASVAIWGTNAPQWHISAMAAIVAGAKCAGVYPTDTEEQVIFKVKHSSANLAVVDGAGKTTLLLNRSADLPKLRAVAEYGQAPMSAAEGAAHVGGGDPHGGVRRLTWDALRLEGVPE
;
A
#
# COMPACT_ATOMS: atom_id res chain seq x y z
N ALA A 1 -12.18 6.66 3.86
CA ALA A 1 -11.73 5.30 4.25
C ALA A 1 -10.30 5.41 4.77
N GLY A 2 -10.01 4.83 5.93
CA GLY A 2 -8.69 4.89 6.57
C GLY A 2 -8.27 3.54 7.15
N LEU A 3 -7.11 3.51 7.81
CA LEU A 3 -6.64 2.39 8.61
C LEU A 3 -7.69 2.00 9.66
N GLU A 4 -8.04 0.72 9.73
CA GLU A 4 -8.82 0.19 10.84
C GLU A 4 -7.94 0.10 12.10
N PRO A 5 -8.54 0.17 13.32
CA PRO A 5 -7.81 -0.12 14.55
C PRO A 5 -7.07 -1.46 14.46
N GLU A 6 -5.82 -1.49 14.92
CA GLU A 6 -4.94 -2.67 14.95
C GLU A 6 -4.56 -3.29 13.59
N ALA A 7 -4.95 -2.67 12.48
CA ALA A 7 -4.51 -3.06 11.15
C ALA A 7 -3.00 -2.79 10.96
N SER A 8 -2.46 -3.24 9.84
CA SER A 8 -1.07 -2.98 9.47
C SER A 8 -0.92 -2.19 8.17
N VAL A 9 0.27 -1.60 8.04
CA VAL A 9 0.79 -1.10 6.78
C VAL A 9 1.90 -2.06 6.33
N ALA A 10 1.68 -2.74 5.23
CA ALA A 10 2.70 -3.57 4.59
C ALA A 10 3.65 -2.67 3.79
N ILE A 11 4.97 -2.87 3.91
CA ILE A 11 5.96 -2.06 3.18
C ILE A 11 6.89 -3.00 2.43
N TRP A 12 6.71 -3.08 1.11
CA TRP A 12 7.41 -4.02 0.24
C TRP A 12 8.33 -3.30 -0.72
N GLY A 13 9.63 -3.26 -0.40
CA GLY A 13 10.56 -2.47 -1.19
C GLY A 13 11.94 -2.31 -0.60
N THR A 14 12.85 -1.76 -1.41
CA THR A 14 14.22 -1.48 -0.99
C THR A 14 14.28 -0.26 -0.07
N ASN A 15 15.43 -0.08 0.60
CA ASN A 15 15.64 1.06 1.50
C ASN A 15 15.52 2.37 0.74
N ALA A 16 14.51 3.16 1.12
CA ALA A 16 14.24 4.49 0.58
C ALA A 16 13.63 5.40 1.66
N PRO A 17 13.62 6.73 1.48
CA PRO A 17 12.93 7.64 2.39
C PRO A 17 11.45 7.26 2.56
N GLN A 18 10.77 6.88 1.48
CA GLN A 18 9.36 6.48 1.48
C GLN A 18 9.11 5.26 2.35
N TRP A 19 10.03 4.28 2.32
CA TRP A 19 9.98 3.10 3.17
C TRP A 19 10.02 3.50 4.65
N HIS A 20 11.00 4.33 5.03
CA HIS A 20 11.19 4.76 6.42
C HIS A 20 10.04 5.63 6.92
N ILE A 21 9.58 6.58 6.10
CA ILE A 21 8.45 7.44 6.41
C ILE A 21 7.20 6.59 6.64
N SER A 22 6.95 5.59 5.79
CA SER A 22 5.78 4.72 5.92
C SER A 22 5.82 3.88 7.19
N ALA A 23 6.99 3.37 7.57
CA ALA A 23 7.16 2.61 8.80
C ALA A 23 6.84 3.47 10.03
N MET A 24 7.36 4.70 10.07
CA MET A 24 7.08 5.64 11.15
C MET A 24 5.61 6.09 11.15
N ALA A 25 5.05 6.41 9.99
CA ALA A 25 3.66 6.84 9.84
C ALA A 25 2.68 5.75 10.30
N ALA A 26 2.96 4.47 10.01
CA ALA A 26 2.17 3.35 10.52
C ALA A 26 2.12 3.36 12.05
N ILE A 27 3.27 3.47 12.71
CA ILE A 27 3.37 3.50 14.18
C ILE A 27 2.64 4.72 14.75
N VAL A 28 2.85 5.91 14.17
CA VAL A 28 2.17 7.15 14.60
C VAL A 28 0.66 7.06 14.45
N ALA A 29 0.18 6.38 13.40
CA ALA A 29 -1.25 6.14 13.17
C ALA A 29 -1.84 5.01 14.05
N GLY A 30 -1.06 4.43 14.97
CA GLY A 30 -1.49 3.31 15.83
C GLY A 30 -1.59 1.97 15.10
N ALA A 31 -1.03 1.87 13.89
CA ALA A 31 -0.99 0.67 13.08
C ALA A 31 0.34 -0.08 13.25
N LYS A 32 0.34 -1.37 12.90
CA LYS A 32 1.56 -2.19 12.87
C LYS A 32 2.33 -1.93 11.58
N CYS A 33 3.65 -1.77 11.65
CA CYS A 33 4.51 -1.79 10.48
C CYS A 33 4.84 -3.24 10.11
N ALA A 34 4.46 -3.69 8.90
CA ALA A 34 4.76 -5.01 8.38
C ALA A 34 5.76 -4.92 7.22
N GLY A 35 7.06 -5.03 7.53
CA GLY A 35 8.12 -5.04 6.51
C GLY A 35 8.10 -6.32 5.67
N VAL A 36 8.22 -6.17 4.34
CA VAL A 36 8.28 -7.26 3.38
C VAL A 36 9.57 -7.14 2.58
N TYR A 37 10.33 -8.23 2.44
CA TYR A 37 11.63 -8.17 1.81
C TYR A 37 11.48 -7.99 0.29
N PRO A 38 12.34 -7.18 -0.35
CA PRO A 38 12.31 -6.99 -1.81
C PRO A 38 12.43 -8.30 -2.59
N THR A 39 13.11 -9.30 -2.01
CA THR A 39 13.43 -10.59 -2.61
C THR A 39 12.42 -11.69 -2.27
N ASP A 40 11.37 -11.38 -1.51
CA ASP A 40 10.30 -12.35 -1.23
C ASP A 40 9.59 -12.75 -2.54
N THR A 41 9.20 -14.02 -2.63
CA THR A 41 8.38 -14.52 -3.75
C THR A 41 6.95 -13.95 -3.68
N GLU A 42 6.21 -14.06 -4.77
CA GLU A 42 4.81 -13.64 -4.84
C GLU A 42 3.98 -14.27 -3.69
N GLU A 43 4.09 -15.58 -3.48
CA GLU A 43 3.35 -16.28 -2.44
C GLU A 43 3.73 -15.82 -1.04
N GLN A 44 5.02 -15.55 -0.81
CA GLN A 44 5.51 -15.03 0.47
C GLN A 44 4.95 -13.63 0.75
N VAL A 45 4.91 -12.76 -0.27
CA VAL A 45 4.34 -11.41 -0.17
C VAL A 45 2.85 -11.50 0.14
N ILE A 46 2.08 -12.27 -0.65
CA ILE A 46 0.63 -12.41 -0.44
C ILE A 46 0.33 -12.98 0.95
N PHE A 47 1.10 -13.98 1.40
CA PHE A 47 0.99 -14.52 2.75
C PHE A 47 1.24 -13.43 3.81
N LYS A 48 2.33 -12.66 3.70
CA LYS A 48 2.70 -11.63 4.68
C LYS A 48 1.68 -10.48 4.72
N VAL A 49 1.21 -10.00 3.58
CA VAL A 49 0.21 -8.93 3.47
C VAL A 49 -1.13 -9.39 4.07
N LYS A 50 -1.56 -10.62 3.78
CA LYS A 50 -2.78 -11.21 4.33
C LYS A 50 -2.67 -11.47 5.84
N HIS A 51 -1.60 -12.12 6.28
CA HIS A 51 -1.39 -12.53 7.66
C HIS A 51 -1.26 -11.32 8.60
N SER A 52 -0.60 -10.25 8.14
CA SER A 52 -0.51 -8.99 8.88
C SER A 52 -1.81 -8.17 8.89
N SER A 53 -2.86 -8.61 8.18
CA SER A 53 -4.12 -7.87 8.02
C SER A 53 -3.89 -6.44 7.50
N ALA A 54 -3.04 -6.30 6.49
CA ALA A 54 -2.70 -5.00 5.95
C ALA A 54 -3.90 -4.30 5.31
N ASN A 55 -4.16 -3.05 5.70
CA ASN A 55 -5.12 -2.19 5.00
C ASN A 55 -4.46 -1.35 3.90
N LEU A 56 -3.19 -1.04 4.07
CA LEU A 56 -2.39 -0.27 3.12
C LEU A 56 -1.11 -1.05 2.82
N ALA A 57 -0.73 -1.10 1.54
CA ALA A 57 0.60 -1.53 1.14
C ALA A 57 1.37 -0.35 0.52
N VAL A 58 2.61 -0.13 0.93
CA VAL A 58 3.53 0.83 0.31
C VAL A 58 4.60 0.05 -0.44
N VAL A 59 4.75 0.31 -1.73
CA VAL A 59 5.41 -0.61 -2.66
C VAL A 59 6.42 0.10 -3.55
N ASP A 60 7.59 -0.52 -3.69
CA ASP A 60 8.69 -0.06 -4.56
C ASP A 60 8.50 -0.53 -6.01
N GLY A 61 7.92 0.34 -6.83
CA GLY A 61 7.78 0.17 -8.28
C GLY A 61 6.50 -0.51 -8.78
N ALA A 62 6.21 -0.26 -10.07
CA ALA A 62 4.96 -0.63 -10.73
C ALA A 62 4.72 -2.14 -10.81
N GLY A 63 5.77 -2.95 -11.02
CA GLY A 63 5.62 -4.40 -11.16
C GLY A 63 5.05 -5.05 -9.90
N LYS A 64 5.58 -4.66 -8.74
CA LYS A 64 5.11 -5.12 -7.43
C LYS A 64 3.69 -4.63 -7.12
N THR A 65 3.38 -3.38 -7.50
CA THR A 65 2.06 -2.78 -7.36
C THR A 65 1.02 -3.55 -8.18
N THR A 66 1.29 -3.81 -9.46
CA THR A 66 0.44 -4.60 -10.34
C THR A 66 0.20 -6.01 -9.79
N LEU A 67 1.21 -6.65 -9.23
CA LEU A 67 1.08 -7.96 -8.59
C LEU A 67 0.06 -7.93 -7.45
N LEU A 68 0.17 -6.99 -6.50
CA LEU A 68 -0.80 -6.89 -5.39
C LEU A 68 -2.22 -6.59 -5.88
N LEU A 69 -2.37 -5.75 -6.91
CA LEU A 69 -3.68 -5.41 -7.48
C LEU A 69 -4.32 -6.62 -8.17
N ASN A 70 -3.55 -7.38 -8.94
CA ASN A 70 -4.02 -8.62 -9.58
C ASN A 70 -4.40 -9.70 -8.57
N ARG A 71 -3.75 -9.70 -7.41
CA ARG A 71 -4.00 -10.64 -6.30
C ARG A 71 -4.89 -10.06 -5.20
N SER A 72 -5.56 -8.92 -5.44
CA SER A 72 -6.38 -8.23 -4.44
C SER A 72 -7.51 -9.07 -3.87
N ALA A 73 -8.08 -10.00 -4.65
CA ALA A 73 -9.10 -10.94 -4.18
C ALA A 73 -8.61 -11.86 -3.04
N ASP A 74 -7.30 -12.14 -2.96
CA ASP A 74 -6.70 -12.93 -1.88
C ASP A 74 -6.43 -12.10 -0.61
N LEU A 75 -6.58 -10.78 -0.71
CA LEU A 75 -6.20 -9.77 0.27
C LEU A 75 -7.44 -8.98 0.74
N PRO A 76 -8.41 -9.61 1.43
CA PRO A 76 -9.73 -9.03 1.71
C PRO A 76 -9.71 -7.79 2.61
N LYS A 77 -8.58 -7.53 3.26
CA LYS A 77 -8.37 -6.35 4.13
C LYS A 77 -7.60 -5.24 3.43
N LEU A 78 -6.97 -5.49 2.28
CA LEU A 78 -6.22 -4.49 1.55
C LEU A 78 -7.19 -3.50 0.92
N ARG A 79 -6.99 -2.20 1.20
CA ARG A 79 -7.85 -1.10 0.73
C ARG A 79 -7.11 -0.15 -0.18
N ALA A 80 -5.80 -0.06 -0.03
CA ALA A 80 -4.98 0.80 -0.86
C ALA A 80 -3.57 0.24 -1.06
N VAL A 81 -2.97 0.58 -2.19
CA VAL A 81 -1.57 0.35 -2.54
C VAL A 81 -0.97 1.68 -2.97
N ALA A 82 0.04 2.15 -2.25
CA ALA A 82 0.78 3.36 -2.58
C ALA A 82 2.13 3.00 -3.19
N GLU A 83 2.39 3.48 -4.40
CA GLU A 83 3.58 3.19 -5.17
C GLU A 83 4.63 4.30 -5.03
N TYR A 84 5.87 3.94 -4.75
CA TYR A 84 7.03 4.83 -4.83
C TYR A 84 8.08 4.31 -5.81
N GLY A 85 9.10 5.13 -6.08
CA GLY A 85 10.19 4.77 -7.01
C GLY A 85 9.88 5.03 -8.49
N GLN A 86 8.73 5.66 -8.80
CA GLN A 86 8.38 6.15 -10.13
C GLN A 86 8.97 7.55 -10.36
N ALA A 87 9.08 7.96 -11.64
CA ALA A 87 9.21 9.37 -11.97
C ALA A 87 7.96 10.14 -11.50
N PRO A 88 8.07 11.44 -11.16
CA PRO A 88 6.93 12.23 -10.69
C PRO A 88 5.77 12.20 -11.70
N MET A 89 4.55 11.97 -11.22
CA MET A 89 3.30 12.04 -11.98
C MET A 89 2.32 12.96 -11.24
N SER A 90 1.35 13.55 -11.95
CA SER A 90 0.35 14.39 -11.28
C SER A 90 -0.54 13.56 -10.35
N ALA A 91 -1.05 14.17 -9.27
CA ALA A 91 -1.89 13.47 -8.30
C ALA A 91 -3.20 12.92 -8.92
N ALA A 92 -3.73 13.60 -9.95
CA ALA A 92 -4.94 13.19 -10.66
C ALA A 92 -4.72 11.93 -11.54
N GLU A 93 -3.53 11.78 -12.12
CA GLU A 93 -3.16 10.58 -12.89
C GLU A 93 -2.75 9.41 -11.99
N GLY A 94 -2.36 9.69 -10.74
CA GLY A 94 -1.80 8.71 -9.80
C GLY A 94 -2.83 7.92 -9.00
N ALA A 95 -4.10 8.33 -8.96
CA ALA A 95 -5.15 7.68 -8.18
C ALA A 95 -6.11 6.88 -9.08
N ALA A 96 -6.17 5.57 -8.92
CA ALA A 96 -7.09 4.70 -9.65
C ALA A 96 -7.73 3.67 -8.71
N HIS A 97 -8.99 3.30 -8.92
CA HIS A 97 -9.60 2.16 -8.24
C HIS A 97 -9.47 0.92 -9.14
N VAL A 98 -9.01 -0.19 -8.55
CA VAL A 98 -8.92 -1.48 -9.23
C VAL A 98 -9.78 -2.49 -8.46
N GLY A 99 -10.62 -3.22 -9.20
CA GLY A 99 -11.59 -4.17 -8.64
C GLY A 99 -12.94 -3.55 -8.27
N GLY A 100 -13.83 -4.40 -7.76
CA GLY A 100 -15.18 -4.03 -7.33
C GLY A 100 -15.99 -5.28 -6.97
N GLY A 101 -16.56 -5.31 -5.76
CA GLY A 101 -17.31 -6.47 -5.23
C GLY A 101 -16.92 -6.90 -3.80
N ASP A 102 -15.86 -6.33 -3.22
CA ASP A 102 -15.52 -6.47 -1.80
C ASP A 102 -16.26 -5.42 -0.94
N PRO A 103 -16.38 -5.58 0.39
CA PRO A 103 -17.11 -4.65 1.26
C PRO A 103 -16.47 -3.25 1.37
N HIS A 104 -15.36 -2.99 0.69
CA HIS A 104 -14.63 -1.71 0.68
C HIS A 104 -14.66 -1.03 -0.69
N GLY A 105 -15.30 -1.62 -1.71
CA GLY A 105 -15.47 -1.03 -3.03
C GLY A 105 -14.25 -1.15 -3.94
N GLY A 106 -13.33 -2.08 -3.65
CA GLY A 106 -12.10 -2.30 -4.42
C GLY A 106 -10.83 -1.79 -3.71
N VAL A 107 -9.68 -1.99 -4.38
CA VAL A 107 -8.37 -1.54 -3.89
C VAL A 107 -7.96 -0.27 -4.63
N ARG A 108 -7.63 0.78 -3.87
CA ARG A 108 -7.15 2.06 -4.42
C ARG A 108 -5.66 1.98 -4.73
N ARG A 109 -5.27 2.21 -5.97
CA ARG A 109 -3.88 2.50 -6.34
C ARG A 109 -3.63 4.00 -6.18
N LEU A 110 -2.51 4.35 -5.53
CA LEU A 110 -2.03 5.71 -5.32
C LEU A 110 -0.56 5.81 -5.71
N THR A 111 -0.12 6.96 -6.20
CA THR A 111 1.31 7.32 -6.22
C THR A 111 1.74 7.87 -4.85
N TRP A 112 3.04 7.86 -4.59
CA TRP A 112 3.61 8.47 -3.38
C TRP A 112 3.24 9.94 -3.22
N ASP A 113 3.29 10.71 -4.32
CA ASP A 113 2.95 12.13 -4.30
C ASP A 113 1.45 12.34 -4.04
N ALA A 114 0.59 11.52 -4.63
CA ALA A 114 -0.85 11.56 -4.34
C ALA A 114 -1.14 11.22 -2.86
N LEU A 115 -0.46 10.21 -2.30
CA LEU A 115 -0.60 9.86 -0.89
C LEU A 115 -0.17 11.00 0.04
N ARG A 116 0.93 11.71 -0.29
CA ARG A 116 1.41 12.85 0.52
C ARG A 116 0.45 14.04 0.54
N LEU A 117 -0.35 14.20 -0.51
CA LEU A 117 -1.30 15.29 -0.66
C LEU A 117 -2.69 14.93 -0.11
N GLU A 118 -2.97 13.66 0.17
CA GLU A 118 -4.21 13.28 0.87
C GLU A 118 -4.23 13.91 2.28
N GLY A 119 -5.13 14.87 2.49
CA GLY A 119 -5.42 15.44 3.81
C GLY A 119 -4.61 16.67 4.21
N VAL A 120 -3.78 17.22 3.32
CA VAL A 120 -3.18 18.56 3.50
C VAL A 120 -4.16 19.57 2.88
N PRO A 121 -4.85 20.41 3.67
CA PRO A 121 -5.61 21.53 3.09
C PRO A 121 -4.64 22.47 2.37
N GLU A 122 -5.07 23.05 1.23
CA GLU A 122 -4.32 24.08 0.49
C GLU A 122 -3.84 25.23 1.39
#